data_AF-A0A5S3VZA6-F1
#
_entry.id   AF-A0A5S3VZA6-F1
#
_cell.length_a   1.000
_cell.length_b   1.000
_cell.length_c   1.000
_cell.angle_alpha   90.00
_cell.angle_beta   90.00
_cell.angle_gamma   90.00
#
_symmetry.space_group_name_H-M   'P 1'
#
loop_
_entity.id
_entity.type
_entity.pdbx_description
1 polymer ?
#
loop_
_entity_poly.entity_id
_entity_poly.type
_entity_poly.pdbx_seq_one_letter_code
_entity_poly.pdbx_strand_id
1 'polypeptide(L)'
;MTIVATILIFSAGVIIGQGFSFEVKLSDLIALFATLITFTFAWRSLKHNERQFSNSIQPVIEKMEYFNSSVGKYRYNIKNYGSGTAVNLKYKILFQGKELTQSELTNMLKKELNCSISIGGPLGMSPNDSHDLMNLDRLNSKEQIQKLYHLFNFLRVELAYSTTQGQVLVKELYFGQI
;
A
#
# COMPACT_ATOMS: atom_id res chain seq x y z
N MET A 1 4.84 -30.48 1.11
CA MET A 1 5.84 -31.37 0.49
C MET A 1 6.30 -32.47 1.44
N THR A 2 6.67 -32.15 2.69
CA THR A 2 7.04 -33.16 3.71
C THR A 2 5.95 -34.20 3.92
N ILE A 3 4.69 -33.80 4.11
CA ILE A 3 3.56 -34.73 4.32
C ILE A 3 3.38 -35.70 3.13
N VAL A 4 3.49 -35.21 1.89
CA VAL A 4 3.35 -36.04 0.68
C VAL A 4 4.51 -37.04 0.56
N ALA A 5 5.73 -36.61 0.85
CA ALA A 5 6.90 -37.49 0.88
C ALA A 5 6.78 -38.55 1.98
N THR A 6 6.29 -38.18 3.17
CA THR A 6 6.05 -39.11 4.28
C THR A 6 4.98 -40.14 3.93
N ILE A 7 3.88 -39.72 3.30
CA ILE A 7 2.82 -40.63 2.84
C ILE A 7 3.37 -41.60 1.78
N LEU A 8 4.15 -41.12 0.81
CA LEU A 8 4.76 -41.98 -0.22
C LEU A 8 5.72 -43.01 0.37
N ILE A 9 6.56 -42.61 1.33
CA ILE A 9 7.50 -43.52 2.01
C ILE A 9 6.73 -44.55 2.86
N PHE A 10 5.69 -44.11 3.57
CA PHE A 10 4.86 -45.00 4.40
C PHE A 10 4.08 -46.00 3.53
N SER A 11 3.48 -45.55 2.43
CA SER A 11 2.81 -46.41 1.45
C SER A 11 3.78 -47.42 0.83
N ALA A 12 5.01 -46.99 0.46
CA ALA A 12 6.04 -47.89 -0.05
C ALA A 12 6.45 -48.94 1.00
N GLY A 13 6.61 -48.56 2.27
CA GLY A 13 6.92 -49.49 3.37
C GLY A 13 5.81 -50.51 3.65
N VAL A 14 4.54 -50.08 3.61
CA VAL A 14 3.38 -50.96 3.77
C VAL A 14 3.27 -51.97 2.63
N ILE A 15 3.59 -51.56 1.39
CA ILE A 15 3.57 -52.44 0.21
C ILE A 15 4.68 -53.52 0.29
N ILE A 16 5.88 -53.15 0.75
CA ILE A 16 7.02 -54.09 0.91
C ILE A 16 6.74 -55.12 2.03
N GLY A 17 6.08 -54.72 3.12
CA GLY A 17 5.77 -55.60 4.26
C GLY A 17 4.68 -56.65 4.01
N GLN A 18 3.86 -56.49 2.96
CA GLN A 18 2.74 -57.39 2.64
C GLN A 18 3.07 -58.48 1.60
N GLY A 19 4.34 -58.64 1.20
CA GLY A 19 4.77 -59.76 0.34
C GLY A 19 4.23 -59.71 -1.09
N PHE A 20 3.74 -58.56 -1.55
CA PHE A 20 3.43 -58.37 -2.96
C PHE A 20 4.73 -58.36 -3.77
N SER A 21 4.87 -59.30 -4.71
CA SER A 21 5.90 -59.26 -5.75
C SER A 21 5.55 -58.14 -6.74
N PHE A 22 5.84 -56.90 -6.36
CA PHE A 22 5.84 -55.79 -7.30
C PHE A 22 7.16 -55.86 -8.07
N GLU A 23 7.08 -56.32 -9.32
CA GLU A 23 8.13 -56.07 -10.29
C GLU A 23 8.09 -54.57 -10.62
N VAL A 24 8.73 -53.76 -9.78
CA VAL A 24 8.89 -52.32 -10.03
C VAL A 24 9.78 -52.19 -11.25
N LYS A 25 9.15 -52.02 -12.42
CA LYS A 25 9.89 -51.83 -13.67
C LYS A 25 10.62 -50.51 -13.57
N LEU A 26 11.86 -50.49 -14.05
CA LEU A 26 12.67 -49.27 -14.09
C LEU A 26 11.92 -48.12 -14.81
N SER A 27 11.05 -48.45 -15.77
CA SER A 27 10.13 -47.52 -16.43
C SER A 27 9.22 -46.78 -15.46
N ASP A 28 8.71 -47.44 -14.42
CA ASP A 28 7.74 -46.90 -13.48
C ASP A 28 8.44 -45.96 -12.49
N LEU A 29 9.67 -46.30 -12.11
CA LEU A 29 10.53 -45.42 -11.31
C LEU A 29 10.91 -44.15 -12.08
N ILE A 30 11.25 -44.28 -13.37
CA ILE A 30 11.55 -43.14 -14.25
C ILE A 30 10.30 -42.28 -14.44
N ALA A 31 9.13 -42.88 -14.64
CA ALA A 31 7.86 -42.17 -14.80
C ALA A 31 7.49 -41.39 -13.52
N LEU A 32 7.67 -41.99 -12.34
CA LEU A 32 7.47 -41.31 -11.06
C LEU A 32 8.43 -40.14 -10.88
N PHE A 33 9.71 -40.32 -11.21
CA PHE A 33 10.72 -39.26 -11.12
C PHE A 33 10.42 -38.10 -12.07
N ALA A 34 10.07 -38.40 -13.33
CA ALA A 34 9.65 -37.41 -14.31
C ALA A 34 8.40 -36.64 -13.82
N THR A 35 7.44 -37.34 -13.22
CA THR A 35 6.22 -36.73 -12.68
C THR A 35 6.53 -35.79 -11.50
N LEU A 36 7.42 -36.19 -10.59
CA LEU A 36 7.85 -35.35 -9.46
C LEU A 36 8.59 -34.09 -9.92
N ILE A 37 9.43 -34.21 -10.95
CA ILE A 37 10.11 -33.06 -11.57
C ILE A 37 9.07 -32.11 -12.17
N THR A 38 8.15 -32.60 -12.99
CA THR A 38 7.08 -31.79 -13.60
C THR A 38 6.23 -31.09 -12.54
N PHE A 39 5.84 -31.80 -11.48
CA PHE A 39 5.09 -31.21 -10.37
C PHE A 39 5.88 -30.10 -9.67
N THR A 40 7.18 -30.31 -9.45
CA THR A 40 8.05 -29.31 -8.83
C THR A 40 8.17 -28.06 -9.69
N PHE A 41 8.32 -28.22 -11.01
CA PHE A 41 8.33 -27.08 -11.94
C PHE A 41 6.99 -26.35 -11.97
N ALA A 42 5.87 -27.08 -12.09
CA ALA A 42 4.54 -26.48 -12.07
C ALA A 42 4.27 -25.68 -10.78
N TRP A 43 4.63 -26.25 -9.63
CA TRP A 43 4.51 -25.59 -8.33
C TRP A 43 5.36 -24.33 -8.23
N ARG A 44 6.61 -24.37 -8.70
CA ARG A 44 7.49 -23.20 -8.72
C ARG A 44 6.98 -22.11 -9.68
N SER A 45 6.50 -22.49 -10.86
CA SER A 45 5.92 -21.54 -11.83
C SER A 45 4.67 -20.85 -11.27
N LEU A 46 3.79 -21.59 -10.60
CA LEU A 46 2.60 -21.02 -9.97
C LEU A 46 2.97 -19.99 -8.90
N LYS A 47 3.92 -20.33 -8.01
CA LYS A 47 4.45 -19.39 -7.02
C LYS A 47 5.12 -18.16 -7.64
N HIS A 48 5.79 -18.32 -8.77
CA HIS A 48 6.41 -17.20 -9.48
C HIS A 48 5.36 -16.26 -10.06
N ASN A 49 4.32 -16.82 -10.70
CA ASN A 49 3.21 -16.04 -11.26
C ASN A 49 2.42 -15.29 -10.18
N GLU A 50 2.16 -15.93 -9.04
CA GLU A 50 1.52 -15.27 -7.89
C GLU A 50 2.32 -14.05 -7.41
N ARG A 51 3.65 -14.16 -7.36
CA ARG A 51 4.52 -13.03 -6.99
C ARG A 51 4.49 -11.91 -8.03
N GLN A 52 4.56 -12.24 -9.32
CA GLN A 52 4.47 -11.25 -10.38
C GLN A 52 3.13 -10.51 -10.36
N PHE A 53 2.03 -11.24 -10.19
CA PHE A 53 0.69 -10.67 -10.07
C PHE A 53 0.51 -9.82 -8.80
N SER A 54 1.07 -10.26 -7.67
CA SER A 54 1.02 -9.49 -6.43
C SER A 54 1.82 -8.18 -6.54
N ASN A 55 2.94 -8.20 -7.25
CA ASN A 55 3.74 -7.00 -7.50
C ASN A 55 3.11 -6.06 -8.54
N SER A 56 2.27 -6.58 -9.44
CA SER A 56 1.60 -5.77 -10.45
C SER A 56 0.33 -5.07 -9.94
N ILE A 57 -0.13 -5.36 -8.73
CA ILE A 57 -1.33 -4.75 -8.09
C ILE A 57 -0.91 -4.09 -6.79
N GLN A 58 -0.08 -3.05 -6.90
CA GLN A 58 0.34 -2.24 -5.76
C GLN A 58 -0.23 -0.83 -5.85
N PRO A 59 -0.81 -0.30 -4.76
CA PRO A 59 -1.14 1.12 -4.68
C PRO A 59 0.15 1.95 -4.66
N VAL A 60 0.12 3.11 -5.32
CA VAL A 60 1.22 4.08 -5.33
C VAL A 60 0.62 5.43 -4.97
N ILE A 61 0.62 5.74 -3.68
CA ILE A 61 0.03 6.98 -3.18
C ILE A 61 1.06 8.11 -3.21
N GLU A 62 0.77 9.14 -4.00
CA GLU A 62 1.57 10.36 -4.11
C GLU A 62 0.76 11.59 -3.74
N LYS A 63 1.45 12.64 -3.27
CA LYS A 63 0.83 13.94 -3.01
C LYS A 63 0.76 14.77 -4.28
N MET A 64 -0.21 15.67 -4.33
CA MET A 64 -0.34 16.73 -5.32
C MET A 64 -0.75 18.01 -4.60
N GLU A 65 -0.04 19.10 -4.90
CA GLU A 65 -0.34 20.41 -4.33
C GLU A 65 -0.71 21.37 -5.45
N TYR A 66 -1.78 22.13 -5.24
CA TYR A 66 -2.23 23.15 -6.17
C TYR A 66 -2.38 24.46 -5.43
N PHE A 67 -1.73 25.50 -5.93
CA PHE A 67 -1.87 26.84 -5.42
C PHE A 67 -2.29 27.80 -6.53
N ASN A 68 -3.40 28.50 -6.31
CA ASN A 68 -3.86 29.56 -7.19
C ASN A 68 -3.92 30.88 -6.42
N SER A 69 -2.91 31.71 -6.63
CA SER A 69 -2.76 33.02 -5.98
C SER A 69 -3.83 34.02 -6.40
N SER A 70 -4.36 33.93 -7.63
CA SER A 70 -5.37 34.87 -8.15
C SER A 70 -6.72 34.73 -7.44
N VAL A 71 -7.08 33.50 -7.03
CA VAL A 71 -8.33 33.24 -6.29
C VAL A 71 -8.10 32.88 -4.82
N GLY A 72 -6.85 32.96 -4.35
CA GLY A 72 -6.49 32.70 -2.95
C GLY A 72 -6.84 31.29 -2.49
N LYS A 73 -6.54 30.29 -3.33
CA LYS A 73 -6.88 28.88 -3.07
C LYS A 73 -5.64 28.01 -3.00
N TYR A 74 -5.61 27.13 -2.01
CA TYR A 74 -4.61 26.09 -1.87
C TYR A 74 -5.31 24.73 -1.67
N ARG A 75 -4.81 23.70 -2.34
CA ARG A 75 -5.31 22.33 -2.23
C ARG A 75 -4.15 21.37 -2.07
N TYR A 76 -4.25 20.52 -1.05
CA TYR A 76 -3.40 19.36 -0.84
C TYR A 76 -4.23 18.10 -1.08
N ASN A 77 -3.82 17.34 -2.09
CA ASN A 77 -4.49 16.13 -2.55
C ASN A 77 -3.52 14.95 -2.48
N ILE A 78 -4.04 13.76 -2.23
CA ILE A 78 -3.34 12.50 -2.45
C ILE A 78 -4.00 11.73 -3.59
N LYS A 79 -3.18 11.14 -4.46
CA LYS A 79 -3.62 10.37 -5.61
C LYS A 79 -2.96 9.00 -5.63
N ASN A 80 -3.76 7.99 -5.95
CA ASN A 80 -3.28 6.65 -6.18
C ASN A 80 -2.94 6.46 -7.66
N TYR A 81 -1.65 6.51 -8.01
CA TYR A 81 -1.16 6.20 -9.35
C TYR A 81 -0.92 4.71 -9.59
N GLY A 82 -1.09 3.90 -8.54
CA GLY A 82 -0.94 2.47 -8.61
C GLY A 82 -2.14 1.79 -9.25
N SER A 83 -1.92 0.57 -9.70
CA SER A 83 -2.93 -0.37 -10.17
C SER A 83 -3.65 -1.09 -9.01
N GLY A 84 -3.09 -1.05 -7.79
CA GLY A 84 -3.68 -1.64 -6.59
C GLY A 84 -4.50 -0.66 -5.76
N THR A 85 -5.38 -1.20 -4.91
CA THR A 85 -6.19 -0.42 -3.97
C THR A 85 -5.42 -0.22 -2.66
N ALA A 86 -5.43 1.01 -2.11
CA ALA A 86 -4.98 1.28 -0.76
C ALA A 86 -6.18 1.18 0.20
N VAL A 87 -6.18 0.17 1.06
CA VAL A 87 -7.23 -0.08 2.05
C VAL A 87 -6.79 0.42 3.43
N ASN A 88 -7.76 0.70 4.30
CA ASN A 88 -7.52 1.19 5.66
C ASN A 88 -6.61 2.42 5.73
N LEU A 89 -6.71 3.29 4.72
CA LEU A 89 -5.88 4.49 4.65
C LEU A 89 -6.23 5.41 5.82
N LYS A 90 -5.21 5.75 6.59
CA LYS A 90 -5.25 6.67 7.71
C LYS A 90 -4.16 7.70 7.49
N TYR A 91 -4.40 8.91 7.95
CA TYR A 91 -3.38 9.93 7.95
C TYR A 91 -3.35 10.65 9.29
N LYS A 92 -2.18 11.19 9.61
CA LYS A 92 -1.94 12.06 10.76
C LYS A 92 -1.25 13.32 10.26
N ILE A 93 -1.61 14.46 10.83
CA ILE A 93 -0.94 15.73 10.53
C ILE A 93 -0.06 16.07 11.73
N LEU A 94 1.22 16.29 11.45
CA LEU A 94 2.24 16.58 12.43
C LEU A 94 2.67 18.05 12.27
N PHE A 95 2.75 18.78 13.37
CA PHE A 95 3.37 20.10 13.42
C PHE A 95 4.55 20.06 14.37
N GLN A 96 5.76 20.33 13.85
CA GLN A 96 7.00 20.23 14.63
C GLN A 96 7.16 18.87 15.36
N GLY A 97 6.72 17.78 14.71
CA GLY A 97 6.79 16.42 15.25
C GLY A 97 5.68 16.05 16.24
N LYS A 98 4.73 16.95 16.54
CA LYS A 98 3.57 16.64 17.38
C LYS A 98 2.33 16.43 16.52
N GLU A 99 1.58 15.36 16.80
CA GLU A 99 0.30 15.08 16.15
C GLU A 99 -0.71 16.17 16.50
N LEU A 100 -1.35 16.73 15.47
CA LEU A 100 -2.44 17.68 15.58
C LEU A 100 -3.75 16.98 15.24
N THR A 101 -4.76 17.22 16.06
CA THR A 101 -6.15 16.91 15.71
C THR A 101 -6.65 17.86 14.61
N GLN A 102 -7.70 17.44 13.90
CA GLN A 102 -8.33 18.25 12.86
C GLN A 102 -8.81 19.61 13.39
N SER A 103 -9.31 19.66 14.63
CA SER A 103 -9.76 20.90 15.28
C SER A 103 -8.61 21.82 15.64
N GLU A 104 -7.51 21.29 16.20
CA GLU A 104 -6.30 22.07 16.51
C GLU A 104 -5.70 22.69 15.27
N LEU A 105 -5.54 21.90 14.20
CA LEU A 105 -5.04 22.38 12.91
C LEU A 105 -5.94 23.47 12.32
N THR A 106 -7.25 23.25 12.34
CA THR A 106 -8.23 24.21 11.86
C THR A 106 -8.14 25.53 12.63
N ASN A 107 -8.06 25.46 13.95
CA ASN A 107 -7.97 26.64 14.81
C ASN A 107 -6.65 27.39 14.60
N MET A 108 -5.53 26.68 14.47
CA MET A 108 -4.23 27.25 14.17
C MET A 108 -4.25 28.01 12.83
N LEU A 109 -4.74 27.37 11.76
CA LEU A 109 -4.77 27.97 10.42
C LEU A 109 -5.77 29.13 10.34
N LYS A 110 -6.93 29.04 11.01
CA LYS A 110 -7.88 30.16 11.08
C LYS A 110 -7.32 31.36 11.85
N LYS A 111 -6.61 31.12 12.96
CA LYS A 111 -6.01 32.19 13.77
C LYS A 111 -4.92 32.94 13.00
N GLU A 112 -4.05 32.23 12.30
CA GLU A 112 -2.91 32.84 11.60
C GLU A 112 -3.27 33.42 10.23
N LEU A 113 -4.22 32.79 9.51
CA LEU A 113 -4.48 33.09 8.11
C LEU A 113 -5.87 33.67 7.84
N ASN A 114 -6.80 33.60 8.80
CA ASN A 114 -8.20 34.02 8.63
C ASN A 114 -8.86 33.45 7.35
N CYS A 115 -8.60 32.16 7.08
CA CYS A 115 -9.05 31.46 5.88
C CYS A 115 -10.22 30.50 6.15
N SER A 116 -10.89 30.05 5.09
CA SER A 116 -11.80 28.90 5.17
C SER A 116 -10.99 27.62 4.94
N ILE A 117 -11.24 26.60 5.75
CA ILE A 117 -10.52 25.34 5.68
C ILE A 117 -11.50 24.17 5.67
N SER A 118 -11.25 23.22 4.78
CA SER A 118 -11.86 21.90 4.78
C SER A 118 -10.76 20.85 4.81
N ILE A 119 -10.93 19.84 5.66
CA ILE A 119 -9.99 18.73 5.84
C ILE A 119 -10.77 17.44 5.55
N GLY A 120 -10.25 16.64 4.62
CA GLY A 120 -10.85 15.38 4.19
C GLY A 120 -10.65 14.25 5.21
N GLY A 121 -11.45 13.19 5.15
CA GLY A 121 -11.38 12.05 6.07
C GLY A 121 -10.67 10.82 5.48
N PRO A 122 -10.35 9.82 6.32
CA PRO A 122 -9.76 8.56 5.87
C PRO A 122 -10.76 7.77 5.01
N LEU A 123 -10.38 7.52 3.76
CA LEU A 123 -11.12 6.72 2.79
C LEU A 123 -10.15 5.72 2.17
N GLY A 124 -10.60 4.48 1.94
CA GLY A 124 -9.87 3.60 1.04
C GLY A 124 -9.78 4.22 -0.35
N MET A 125 -8.65 4.04 -1.03
CA MET A 125 -8.40 4.62 -2.35
C MET A 125 -8.29 3.52 -3.40
N SER A 126 -9.20 3.55 -4.38
CA SER A 126 -9.12 2.69 -5.56
C SER A 126 -7.97 3.13 -6.47
N PRO A 127 -7.60 2.32 -7.47
CA PRO A 127 -6.64 2.73 -8.50
C PRO A 127 -7.11 3.99 -9.21
N ASN A 128 -6.21 4.94 -9.46
CA ASN A 128 -6.46 6.25 -10.08
C ASN A 128 -7.37 7.22 -9.29
N ASP A 129 -7.84 6.84 -8.10
CA ASP A 129 -8.61 7.74 -7.24
C ASP A 129 -7.73 8.87 -6.68
N SER A 130 -8.40 9.99 -6.39
CA SER A 130 -7.78 11.15 -5.75
C SER A 130 -8.65 11.68 -4.62
N HIS A 131 -8.01 12.12 -3.54
CA HIS A 131 -8.69 12.68 -2.38
C HIS A 131 -8.01 13.94 -1.91
N ASP A 132 -8.82 14.97 -1.67
CA ASP A 132 -8.34 16.21 -1.05
C ASP A 132 -8.21 15.99 0.45
N LEU A 133 -6.98 16.05 0.98
CA LEU A 133 -6.75 16.02 2.42
C LEU A 133 -6.95 17.40 3.03
N MET A 134 -6.62 18.47 2.31
CA MET A 134 -6.78 19.83 2.79
C MET A 134 -7.12 20.79 1.66
N ASN A 135 -8.14 21.62 1.88
CA ASN A 135 -8.51 22.72 1.01
C ASN A 135 -8.53 24.00 1.84
N LEU A 136 -7.80 25.01 1.40
CA LEU A 136 -7.82 26.36 1.96
C LEU A 136 -8.36 27.32 0.90
N ASP A 137 -9.38 28.09 1.28
CA ASP A 137 -9.97 29.14 0.46
C ASP A 137 -9.84 30.50 1.17
N ARG A 138 -9.91 31.58 0.39
CA ARG A 138 -9.90 32.98 0.86
C ARG A 138 -8.56 33.47 1.43
N LEU A 139 -7.46 33.02 0.84
CA LEU A 139 -6.13 33.60 1.09
C LEU A 139 -6.02 34.91 0.30
N ASN A 140 -6.42 36.02 0.92
CA ASN A 140 -6.66 37.29 0.24
C ASN A 140 -5.43 38.22 0.22
N SER A 141 -4.42 37.98 1.06
CA SER A 141 -3.24 38.85 1.14
C SER A 141 -1.92 38.10 0.88
N LYS A 142 -0.93 38.81 0.32
CA LYS A 142 0.44 38.27 0.15
C LYS A 142 1.07 37.85 1.48
N GLU A 143 0.77 38.57 2.55
CA GLU A 143 1.25 38.26 3.90
C GLU A 143 0.69 36.92 4.41
N GLN A 144 -0.60 36.65 4.19
CA GLN A 144 -1.22 35.35 4.53
C GLN A 144 -0.55 34.21 3.76
N ILE A 145 -0.25 34.42 2.47
CA ILE A 145 0.43 33.43 1.64
C ILE A 145 1.84 33.15 2.18
N GLN A 146 2.60 34.19 2.54
CA GLN A 146 3.93 34.03 3.15
C GLN A 146 3.87 33.28 4.49
N LYS A 147 2.90 33.61 5.35
CA LYS A 147 2.67 32.88 6.61
C LYS A 147 2.30 31.42 6.37
N LEU A 148 1.49 31.12 5.35
CA LEU A 148 1.15 29.76 4.97
C LEU A 148 2.39 28.95 4.58
N TYR A 149 3.24 29.50 3.69
CA TYR A 149 4.50 28.83 3.31
C TYR A 149 5.43 28.62 4.52
N HIS A 150 5.50 29.60 5.42
CA HIS A 150 6.27 29.43 6.65
C HIS A 150 5.71 28.30 7.52
N LEU A 151 4.40 28.16 7.65
CA LEU A 151 3.75 27.06 8.39
C LEU A 151 4.02 25.70 7.73
N PHE A 152 4.04 25.62 6.40
CA PHE A 152 4.31 24.38 5.66
C PHE A 152 5.66 23.77 5.98
N ASN A 153 6.68 24.58 6.28
CA ASN A 153 8.00 24.08 6.68
C ASN A 153 7.98 23.19 7.94
N PHE A 154 6.94 23.33 8.76
CA PHE A 154 6.79 22.59 10.01
C PHE A 154 5.68 21.54 9.96
N LEU A 155 4.84 21.57 8.92
CA LEU A 155 3.74 20.64 8.73
C LEU A 155 4.20 19.42 7.94
N ARG A 156 3.76 18.24 8.39
CA ARG A 156 3.99 16.96 7.71
C ARG A 156 2.72 16.11 7.79
N VAL A 157 2.50 15.28 6.79
CA VAL A 157 1.47 14.24 6.80
C VAL A 157 2.15 12.89 6.89
N GLU A 158 1.80 12.12 7.91
CA GLU A 158 2.13 10.70 7.95
C GLU A 158 0.93 9.92 7.43
N LEU A 159 1.12 9.19 6.34
CA LEU A 159 0.10 8.39 5.68
C LEU A 159 0.40 6.91 5.93
N ALA A 160 -0.55 6.19 6.51
CA ALA A 160 -0.47 4.75 6.70
C ALA A 160 -1.62 4.06 5.96
N TYR A 161 -1.30 3.04 5.16
CA TYR A 161 -2.31 2.27 4.43
C TYR A 161 -1.87 0.82 4.28
N SER A 162 -2.82 -0.04 3.98
CA SER A 162 -2.55 -1.44 3.65
C SER A 162 -2.84 -1.70 2.18
N THR A 163 -2.12 -2.64 1.58
CA THR A 163 -2.45 -3.16 0.26
C THR A 163 -3.52 -4.26 0.40
N THR A 164 -4.18 -4.62 -0.70
CA THR A 164 -5.10 -5.76 -0.74
C THR A 164 -4.44 -7.10 -0.41
N GLN A 165 -3.11 -7.16 -0.47
CA GLN A 165 -2.29 -8.32 -0.10
C GLN A 165 -1.86 -8.30 1.38
N GLY A 166 -2.32 -7.33 2.16
CA GLY A 166 -2.05 -7.23 3.60
C GLY A 166 -0.71 -6.60 3.97
N GLN A 167 0.05 -6.07 3.01
CA GLN A 167 1.26 -5.31 3.31
C GLN A 167 0.88 -3.94 3.88
N VAL A 168 1.52 -3.53 4.96
CA VAL A 168 1.31 -2.20 5.57
C VAL A 168 2.43 -1.29 5.13
N LEU A 169 2.08 -0.13 4.58
CA LEU A 169 2.99 0.88 4.08
C LEU A 169 2.76 2.17 4.86
N VAL A 170 3.85 2.83 5.23
CA VAL A 170 3.85 4.14 5.88
C VAL A 170 4.68 5.09 5.04
N LYS A 171 4.14 6.28 4.77
CA LYS A 171 4.79 7.29 3.94
C LYS A 171 4.66 8.64 4.61
N GLU A 172 5.78 9.36 4.68
CA GLU A 172 5.80 10.75 5.08
C GLU A 172 5.70 11.66 3.86
N LEU A 173 4.80 12.63 3.93
CA LEU A 173 4.55 13.61 2.89
C LEU A 173 4.68 15.01 3.48
N TYR A 174 5.31 15.92 2.73
CA TYR A 174 5.62 17.27 3.18
C TYR A 174 4.73 18.29 2.46
N PHE A 175 4.39 19.38 3.13
CA PHE A 175 3.66 20.50 2.54
C PHE A 175 4.62 21.47 1.84
N GLY A 176 4.10 22.24 0.88
CA GLY A 176 4.80 23.39 0.29
C GLY A 176 5.90 23.04 -0.71
N GLN A 177 5.87 21.86 -1.34
CA GLN A 177 6.79 21.51 -2.43
C GLN A 177 6.10 21.73 -3.77
N ILE A 178 5.74 22.99 -4.04
CA ILE A 178 5.05 23.45 -5.25
C ILE A 178 6.06 24.04 -6.23
#